data_AF-A0AAP0ILQ7-F1
#
_entry.id   AF-A0AAP0ILQ7-F1
#
_cell.length_a   1.000
_cell.length_b   1.000
_cell.length_c   1.000
_cell.angle_alpha   90.00
_cell.angle_beta   90.00
_cell.angle_gamma   90.00
#
_symmetry.space_group_name_H-M   'P 1'
#
loop_
_entity.id
_entity.type
_entity.pdbx_description
1 polymer ?
#
loop_
_entity_poly.entity_id
_entity_poly.type
_entity_poly.pdbx_seq_one_letter_code
_entity_poly.pdbx_strand_id
1 'polypeptide(L)'
;MASNPPLAEEDDFGGDYAGNQKRRSGHKRSFGEIDDDEDDIFGAKKGNLKVEETAPGVATGMILSLRESLQNSKDALVNCQSELEVVKAEIQKWRSAFQKEAYIPASTSPEPGSVMNYLQNLKSSEESLKEQLDKAKKKEAAFIVTFAKREQEIAELKSAVRDLKAQLKPASLQARRLLLDPAIHEEFMRLKNLVEEKEKKVKELQDNAAADNFTPQSKMGKMLMAKCRTLQEENEEIGHLASEGKIHDLAMKLAVQKSQNTELRNQCEGMYKRLEGLKDDVQRSNEMALLLELSLKEKDSELQSLQES
;
A
#
# COMPACT_ATOMS: atom_id res chain seq x y z
N MET A 1 1.71 -17.55 -32.49
CA MET A 1 1.76 -16.48 -33.52
C MET A 1 2.35 -15.24 -32.87
N ALA A 2 3.48 -14.77 -33.39
CA ALA A 2 4.24 -13.52 -33.15
C ALA A 2 4.57 -13.20 -31.66
N SER A 3 5.78 -13.31 -31.07
CA SER A 3 7.20 -13.17 -31.48
C SER A 3 7.49 -11.84 -32.19
N ASN A 4 8.31 -10.89 -31.72
CA ASN A 4 9.65 -10.98 -31.09
C ASN A 4 10.02 -9.74 -30.22
N PRO A 5 11.16 -9.80 -29.50
CA PRO A 5 11.58 -8.88 -28.43
C PRO A 5 12.90 -8.11 -28.78
N PRO A 6 13.89 -7.88 -27.88
CA PRO A 6 14.53 -6.59 -27.60
C PRO A 6 15.93 -6.42 -28.25
N LEU A 7 16.52 -5.21 -28.20
CA LEU A 7 17.92 -5.00 -28.58
C LEU A 7 18.71 -4.36 -27.43
N ALA A 8 19.66 -5.16 -26.94
CA ALA A 8 20.88 -4.74 -26.27
C ALA A 8 22.00 -4.57 -27.32
N GLU A 9 23.21 -4.23 -26.84
CA GLU A 9 24.50 -4.14 -27.56
C GLU A 9 24.72 -2.78 -28.27
N GLU A 10 25.88 -2.11 -28.18
CA GLU A 10 27.23 -2.55 -27.83
C GLU A 10 28.13 -1.33 -27.54
N ASP A 11 29.13 -1.56 -26.69
CA ASP A 11 30.29 -0.70 -26.44
C ASP A 11 31.33 -1.05 -27.51
N ASP A 12 31.81 -0.10 -28.33
CA ASP A 12 32.93 -0.34 -29.25
C ASP A 12 33.95 0.80 -29.23
N PHE A 13 35.17 0.41 -28.87
CA PHE A 13 36.38 1.23 -28.76
C PHE A 13 37.41 0.69 -29.77
N GLY A 14 37.73 1.51 -30.78
CA GLY A 14 38.80 1.30 -31.77
C GLY A 14 38.55 2.20 -32.96
N GLY A 15 39.50 2.88 -33.61
CA GLY A 15 40.91 2.62 -33.77
C GLY A 15 41.24 2.80 -35.26
N ASP A 16 41.81 3.96 -35.60
CA ASP A 16 42.81 4.20 -36.65
C ASP A 16 42.48 4.38 -38.17
N TYR A 17 42.95 5.57 -38.64
CA TYR A 17 43.50 6.02 -39.92
C TYR A 17 42.75 5.85 -41.26
N ALA A 18 42.41 7.00 -41.89
CA ALA A 18 42.96 7.41 -43.19
C ALA A 18 42.57 8.86 -43.59
N GLY A 19 43.56 9.66 -43.99
CA GLY A 19 43.45 10.46 -45.22
C GLY A 19 42.97 11.93 -45.17
N ASN A 20 43.96 12.82 -45.08
CA ASN A 20 44.20 13.98 -45.97
C ASN A 20 43.70 15.41 -45.63
N GLN A 21 44.72 16.26 -45.36
CA GLN A 21 44.96 17.62 -45.93
C GLN A 21 44.09 18.83 -45.54
N LYS A 22 44.63 19.74 -44.71
CA LYS A 22 45.23 21.06 -45.12
C LYS A 22 45.54 22.01 -43.94
N ARG A 23 46.82 22.33 -43.80
CA ARG A 23 47.46 23.66 -43.57
C ARG A 23 47.03 24.57 -42.39
N ARG A 24 47.99 24.83 -41.48
CA ARG A 24 48.75 26.10 -41.30
C ARG A 24 49.63 25.99 -40.03
N SER A 25 50.95 25.87 -40.19
CA SER A 25 51.96 26.94 -40.11
C SER A 25 52.26 27.42 -38.68
N GLY A 26 53.12 26.67 -37.98
CA GLY A 26 53.89 27.18 -36.84
C GLY A 26 55.15 27.89 -37.33
N HIS A 27 55.48 29.03 -36.74
CA HIS A 27 56.78 29.69 -36.90
C HIS A 27 57.60 29.48 -35.63
N LYS A 28 58.57 28.57 -35.73
CA LYS A 28 59.71 28.49 -34.81
C LYS A 28 60.84 29.36 -35.36
N ARG A 29 61.60 29.87 -34.41
CA ARG A 29 62.75 30.78 -34.53
C ARG A 29 63.78 30.28 -35.56
N SER A 30 64.21 31.18 -36.44
CA SER A 30 65.40 31.01 -37.28
C SER A 30 66.45 32.01 -36.81
N PHE A 31 67.60 31.48 -36.43
CA PHE A 31 68.81 32.20 -36.04
C PHE A 31 69.64 32.31 -37.33
N GLY A 32 69.68 33.50 -37.96
CA GLY A 32 70.73 33.85 -38.94
C GLY A 32 71.73 34.70 -38.16
N GLU A 33 72.91 34.18 -37.85
CA GLU A 33 74.07 33.98 -38.73
C GLU A 33 74.58 35.32 -39.27
N ILE A 34 75.77 35.62 -38.77
CA ILE A 34 76.55 36.85 -38.82
C ILE A 34 77.15 36.94 -40.22
N ASP A 35 76.77 37.96 -40.98
CA ASP A 35 77.53 38.40 -42.14
C ASP A 35 78.29 39.67 -41.74
N ASP A 36 79.59 39.45 -41.50
CA ASP A 36 80.65 40.44 -41.51
C ASP A 36 80.71 41.08 -42.90
N ASP A 37 80.27 42.33 -43.03
CA ASP A 37 80.70 43.21 -44.11
C ASP A 37 81.24 44.50 -43.49
N GLU A 38 82.56 44.47 -43.30
CA GLU A 38 83.48 45.58 -43.07
C GLU A 38 83.36 46.62 -44.19
N ASP A 39 82.47 47.61 -44.04
CA ASP A 39 82.51 48.82 -44.85
C ASP A 39 83.52 49.82 -44.26
N ASP A 40 84.76 49.60 -44.67
CA ASP A 40 85.96 50.38 -44.49
C ASP A 40 85.76 51.85 -44.95
N ILE A 41 85.34 52.72 -44.01
CA ILE A 41 84.96 54.12 -44.25
C ILE A 41 86.15 55.06 -44.58
N PHE A 42 87.35 54.51 -44.83
CA PHE A 42 88.59 55.27 -45.08
C PHE A 42 89.31 54.86 -46.38
N GLY A 43 88.59 54.83 -47.50
CA GLY A 43 89.18 54.82 -48.84
C GLY A 43 89.73 56.18 -49.27
N ALA A 44 90.99 56.48 -48.92
CA ALA A 44 91.71 57.67 -49.37
C ALA A 44 91.87 57.69 -50.91
N LYS A 45 91.05 58.47 -51.63
CA LYS A 45 91.27 58.77 -53.05
C LYS A 45 91.86 60.18 -53.19
N LYS A 46 93.19 60.23 -53.22
CA LYS A 46 94.00 61.43 -53.42
C LYS A 46 94.07 61.76 -54.92
N GLY A 47 93.61 62.95 -55.28
CA GLY A 47 94.20 63.78 -56.34
C GLY A 47 93.79 63.52 -57.79
N ASN A 48 92.91 64.39 -58.32
CA ASN A 48 93.24 65.17 -59.50
C ASN A 48 92.42 66.48 -59.49
N LEU A 49 93.10 67.57 -59.10
CA LEU A 49 92.65 68.95 -59.29
C LEU A 49 92.58 69.22 -60.80
N LYS A 50 91.38 69.28 -61.36
CA LYS A 50 91.14 69.99 -62.61
C LYS A 50 90.23 71.16 -62.29
N VAL A 51 90.84 72.34 -62.23
CA VAL A 51 90.16 73.64 -62.16
C VAL A 51 89.36 73.77 -63.44
N GLU A 52 88.07 73.44 -63.39
CA GLU A 52 87.09 73.88 -64.37
C GLU A 52 86.31 75.00 -63.72
N GLU A 53 86.36 76.17 -64.35
CA GLU A 53 85.77 77.42 -63.91
C GLU A 53 84.26 77.23 -63.74
N THR A 54 83.85 76.91 -62.51
CA THR A 54 82.42 76.69 -62.20
C THR A 54 81.73 78.04 -62.28
N ALA A 55 80.83 78.17 -63.26
CA ALA A 55 79.99 79.34 -63.41
C ALA A 55 79.37 79.75 -62.05
N PRO A 56 79.32 81.05 -61.71
CA PRO A 56 78.98 81.54 -60.36
C PRO A 56 77.66 81.01 -59.77
N GLY A 57 76.73 80.55 -60.61
CA GLY A 57 75.48 79.91 -60.19
C GLY A 57 75.62 78.48 -59.64
N VAL A 58 76.61 77.70 -60.09
CA VAL A 58 76.81 76.29 -59.67
C VAL A 58 77.44 76.22 -58.27
N ALA A 59 78.46 77.04 -58.00
CA ALA A 59 79.06 77.14 -56.67
C ALA A 59 78.05 77.69 -55.63
N THR A 60 77.21 78.66 -56.04
CA THR A 60 76.17 79.23 -55.18
C THR A 60 75.07 78.21 -54.88
N GLY A 61 74.67 77.39 -55.87
CA GLY A 61 73.73 76.28 -55.67
C GLY A 61 74.23 75.24 -54.68
N MET A 62 75.49 74.79 -54.79
CA MET A 62 76.09 73.85 -53.82
C MET A 62 76.16 74.42 -52.41
N ILE A 63 76.51 75.70 -52.26
CA ILE A 63 76.54 76.38 -50.96
C ILE A 63 75.14 76.43 -50.34
N LEU A 64 74.09 76.67 -51.13
CA LEU A 64 72.71 76.67 -50.64
C LEU A 64 72.24 75.27 -50.24
N SER A 65 72.51 74.23 -51.05
CA SER A 65 72.16 72.85 -50.69
C SER A 65 72.90 72.35 -49.45
N LEU A 66 74.17 72.74 -49.27
CA LEU A 66 74.92 72.44 -48.05
C LEU A 66 74.37 73.19 -46.83
N ARG A 67 73.95 74.45 -46.99
CA ARG A 67 73.29 75.21 -45.93
C ARG A 67 71.94 74.62 -45.55
N GLU A 68 71.15 74.22 -46.52
CA GLU A 68 69.86 73.54 -46.31
C GLU A 68 70.07 72.18 -45.63
N SER A 69 71.05 71.38 -46.07
CA SER A 69 71.41 70.11 -45.42
C SER A 69 71.94 70.31 -44.00
N LEU A 70 72.74 71.35 -43.77
CA LEU A 70 73.22 71.73 -42.44
C LEU A 70 72.05 72.18 -41.55
N GLN A 71 71.09 72.92 -42.10
CA GLN A 71 69.90 73.34 -41.38
C GLN A 71 68.99 72.14 -41.04
N ASN A 72 68.74 71.24 -41.99
CA ASN A 72 67.96 70.02 -41.77
C ASN A 72 68.62 69.08 -40.74
N SER A 73 69.94 68.90 -40.80
CA SER A 73 70.67 68.10 -39.80
C SER A 73 70.64 68.75 -38.41
N LYS A 74 70.67 70.08 -38.34
CA LYS A 74 70.51 70.83 -37.09
C LYS A 74 69.11 70.69 -36.51
N ASP A 75 68.07 70.74 -37.35
CA ASP A 75 66.68 70.56 -36.91
C ASP A 75 66.41 69.11 -36.48
N ALA A 76 66.97 68.12 -37.19
CA ALA A 76 66.94 66.72 -36.77
C ALA A 76 67.66 66.49 -35.43
N LEU A 77 68.79 67.15 -35.19
CA LEU A 77 69.50 67.09 -33.91
C LEU A 77 68.63 67.65 -32.77
N VAL A 78 67.94 68.76 -33.00
CA VAL A 78 67.01 69.36 -32.01
C VAL A 78 65.85 68.40 -31.72
N ASN A 79 65.28 67.75 -32.74
CA ASN A 79 64.25 66.74 -32.53
C ASN A 79 64.76 65.53 -31.73
N CYS A 80 65.91 64.96 -32.09
CA CYS A 80 66.52 63.86 -31.34
C CYS A 80 66.81 64.24 -29.88
N GLN A 81 67.24 65.49 -29.63
CA GLN A 81 67.42 66.00 -28.27
C GLN A 81 66.09 66.07 -27.52
N SER A 82 65.02 66.53 -28.17
CA SER A 82 63.70 66.58 -27.56
C SER A 82 63.14 65.19 -27.23
N GLU A 83 63.30 64.23 -28.14
CA GLU A 83 62.88 62.83 -27.94
C GLU A 83 63.68 62.17 -26.82
N LEU A 84 65.00 62.43 -26.76
CA LEU A 84 65.84 61.96 -25.67
C LEU A 84 65.39 62.49 -24.31
N GLU A 85 65.01 63.77 -24.23
CA GLU A 85 64.49 64.35 -22.98
C GLU A 85 63.11 63.77 -22.61
N VAL A 86 62.25 63.46 -23.58
CA VAL A 86 60.98 62.76 -23.35
C VAL A 86 61.23 61.36 -22.78
N VAL A 87 62.12 60.58 -23.40
CA VAL A 87 62.47 59.23 -22.93
C VAL A 87 63.12 59.27 -21.55
N LYS A 88 64.00 60.25 -21.28
CA LYS A 88 64.57 60.44 -19.94
C LYS A 88 63.51 60.77 -18.90
N ALA A 89 62.57 61.65 -19.22
CA ALA A 89 61.46 62.00 -18.32
C ALA A 89 60.59 60.77 -18.04
N GLU A 90 60.36 59.92 -19.04
CA GLU A 90 59.64 58.66 -18.89
C GLU A 90 60.39 57.66 -18.01
N ILE A 91 61.71 57.46 -18.23
CA ILE A 91 62.55 56.63 -17.37
C ILE A 91 62.51 57.14 -15.92
N GLN A 92 62.60 58.45 -15.73
CA GLN A 92 62.55 59.06 -14.40
C GLN A 92 61.19 58.86 -13.73
N LYS A 93 60.11 58.93 -14.50
CA LYS A 93 58.74 58.62 -14.04
C LYS A 93 58.64 57.16 -13.59
N TRP A 94 59.13 56.21 -14.38
CA TRP A 94 59.16 54.79 -14.01
C TRP A 94 59.99 54.55 -12.75
N ARG A 95 61.19 55.13 -12.66
CA ARG A 95 62.04 55.06 -11.45
C ARG A 95 61.32 55.59 -10.21
N SER A 96 60.63 56.72 -10.34
CA SER A 96 59.86 57.33 -9.25
C SER A 96 58.67 56.45 -8.84
N ALA A 97 58.00 55.79 -9.78
CA ALA A 97 56.92 54.86 -9.50
C ALA A 97 57.44 53.64 -8.70
N PHE A 98 58.50 52.99 -9.18
CA PHE A 98 59.14 51.87 -8.49
C PHE A 98 59.68 52.22 -7.10
N GLN A 99 60.07 53.48 -6.87
CA GLN A 99 60.54 53.93 -5.56
C GLN A 99 59.38 54.22 -4.58
N LYS A 100 58.22 54.67 -5.08
CA LYS A 100 57.04 54.97 -4.27
C LYS A 100 56.24 53.72 -3.92
N GLU A 101 56.26 52.73 -4.79
CA GLU A 101 55.52 51.49 -4.64
C GLU A 101 56.38 50.45 -3.92
N ALA A 102 55.91 49.96 -2.77
CA ALA A 102 56.62 49.07 -1.85
C ALA A 102 56.77 47.61 -2.37
N TYR A 103 57.06 47.45 -3.66
CA TYR A 103 57.14 46.16 -4.34
C TYR A 103 58.47 45.42 -4.10
N ILE A 104 59.42 46.06 -3.41
CA ILE A 104 60.72 45.49 -3.08
C ILE A 104 60.94 45.64 -1.57
N PRO A 105 61.35 44.57 -0.85
CA PRO A 105 61.76 44.69 0.55
C PRO A 105 62.79 45.80 0.68
N ALA A 106 62.70 46.62 1.74
CA ALA A 106 63.44 47.88 1.92
C ALA A 106 64.99 47.77 1.91
N SER A 107 65.55 46.60 1.59
CA SER A 107 66.98 46.27 1.61
C SER A 107 67.57 45.82 0.26
N THR A 108 66.80 45.76 -0.83
CA THR A 108 67.31 45.31 -2.15
C THR A 108 67.10 46.37 -3.24
N SER A 109 68.14 46.61 -4.05
CA SER A 109 68.05 47.47 -5.25
C SER A 109 67.07 46.85 -6.27
N PRO A 110 66.24 47.65 -6.98
CA PRO A 110 65.38 47.18 -8.06
C PRO A 110 66.20 46.63 -9.23
N GLU A 111 66.64 45.38 -9.11
CA GLU A 111 67.32 44.66 -10.18
C GLU A 111 66.27 44.14 -11.19
N PRO A 112 66.46 44.34 -12.51
CA PRO A 112 65.46 43.98 -13.52
C PRO A 112 64.95 42.53 -13.45
N GLY A 113 65.80 41.58 -13.07
CA GLY A 113 65.43 40.17 -12.90
C GLY A 113 64.43 39.95 -11.75
N SER A 114 64.58 40.67 -10.64
CA SER A 114 63.68 40.57 -9.48
C SER A 114 62.29 41.11 -9.80
N VAL A 115 62.21 42.21 -10.55
CA VAL A 115 60.93 42.79 -11.01
C VAL A 115 60.25 41.85 -12.01
N MET A 116 61.01 41.27 -12.95
CA MET A 116 60.47 40.32 -13.93
C MET A 116 59.93 39.04 -13.27
N ASN A 117 60.64 38.48 -12.29
CA ASN A 117 60.17 37.33 -11.51
C ASN A 117 58.90 37.64 -10.72
N TYR A 118 58.83 38.84 -10.10
CA TYR A 118 57.62 39.28 -9.42
C TYR A 118 56.43 39.39 -10.38
N LEU A 119 56.61 40.01 -11.55
CA LEU A 119 55.56 40.12 -12.57
C LEU A 119 55.10 38.75 -13.07
N GLN A 120 56.03 37.81 -13.24
CA GLN A 120 55.70 36.46 -13.66
C GLN A 120 54.89 35.71 -12.57
N ASN A 121 55.27 35.87 -11.30
CA ASN A 121 54.53 35.30 -10.16
C ASN A 121 53.14 35.96 -10.00
N LEU A 122 53.06 37.27 -10.20
CA LEU A 122 51.78 37.99 -10.15
C LEU A 122 50.86 37.50 -11.26
N LYS A 123 51.38 37.34 -12.48
CA LYS A 123 50.64 36.81 -13.62
C LYS A 123 50.13 35.38 -13.38
N SER A 124 50.97 34.50 -12.83
CA SER A 124 50.53 33.13 -12.50
C SER A 124 49.49 33.11 -11.37
N SER A 125 49.63 34.02 -10.38
CA SER A 125 48.64 34.18 -9.31
C SER A 125 47.30 34.71 -9.83
N GLU A 126 47.32 35.65 -10.78
CA GLU A 126 46.13 36.19 -11.46
C GLU A 126 45.41 35.10 -12.24
N GLU A 127 46.16 34.29 -13.01
CA GLU A 127 45.61 33.18 -13.78
C GLU A 127 44.98 32.11 -12.89
N SER A 128 45.64 31.77 -11.77
CA SER A 128 45.10 30.85 -10.75
C SER A 128 43.81 31.37 -10.10
N LEU A 129 43.77 32.65 -9.72
CA LEU A 129 42.56 33.27 -9.15
C LEU A 129 41.41 33.31 -10.17
N LYS A 130 41.72 33.56 -11.44
CA LYS A 130 40.73 33.53 -12.52
C LYS A 130 40.14 32.13 -12.71
N GLU A 131 40.97 31.09 -12.67
CA GLU A 131 40.50 29.71 -12.74
C GLU A 131 39.61 29.33 -11.54
N GLN A 132 39.98 29.76 -10.32
CA GLN A 132 39.16 29.56 -9.13
C GLN A 132 37.81 30.28 -9.22
N LEU A 133 37.81 31.52 -9.75
CA LEU A 133 36.58 32.28 -9.98
C LEU A 133 35.66 31.57 -10.98
N ASP A 134 36.21 31.05 -12.07
CA ASP A 134 35.42 30.31 -13.06
C ASP A 134 34.88 28.99 -12.49
N LYS A 135 35.66 28.28 -11.67
CA LYS A 135 35.18 27.10 -10.92
C LYS A 135 34.06 27.46 -9.94
N ALA A 136 34.17 28.58 -9.22
CA ALA A 136 33.15 29.06 -8.31
C ALA A 136 31.85 29.42 -9.05
N LYS A 137 31.94 30.16 -10.16
CA LYS A 137 30.78 30.50 -11.01
C LYS A 137 30.09 29.27 -11.57
N LYS A 138 30.84 28.25 -12.03
CA LYS A 138 30.27 26.97 -12.49
C LYS A 138 29.54 26.22 -11.37
N LYS A 139 30.10 26.21 -10.15
CA LYS A 139 29.45 25.60 -8.98
C LYS A 139 28.17 26.35 -8.59
N GLU A 140 28.22 27.68 -8.58
CA GLU A 140 27.05 28.53 -8.29
C GLU A 140 25.92 28.28 -9.29
N ALA A 141 26.22 28.24 -10.59
CA ALA A 141 25.25 27.92 -11.63
C ALA A 141 24.62 26.52 -11.44
N ALA A 142 25.43 25.52 -11.08
CA ALA A 142 24.93 24.19 -10.76
C ALA A 142 24.00 24.21 -9.54
N PHE A 143 24.34 24.95 -8.49
CA PHE A 143 23.48 25.09 -7.32
C PHE A 143 22.14 25.75 -7.67
N ILE A 144 22.13 26.83 -8.43
CA ILE A 144 20.89 27.51 -8.87
C ILE A 144 19.94 26.52 -9.56
N VAL A 145 20.46 25.69 -10.48
CA VAL A 145 19.66 24.65 -11.15
C VAL A 145 19.11 23.62 -10.17
N THR A 146 19.93 23.15 -9.22
CA THR A 146 19.46 22.18 -8.21
C THR A 146 18.43 22.76 -7.26
N PHE A 147 18.57 24.03 -6.86
CA PHE A 147 17.59 24.73 -6.03
C PHE A 147 16.26 24.89 -6.77
N ALA A 148 16.29 25.33 -8.02
CA ALA A 148 15.08 25.45 -8.83
C ALA A 148 14.33 24.11 -8.97
N LYS A 149 15.04 23.00 -9.19
CA LYS A 149 14.44 21.66 -9.23
C LYS A 149 13.80 21.26 -7.89
N ARG A 150 14.47 21.52 -6.77
CA ARG A 150 13.94 21.24 -5.43
C ARG A 150 12.71 22.10 -5.10
N GLU A 151 12.70 23.36 -5.51
CA GLU A 151 11.53 24.24 -5.34
C GLU A 151 10.33 23.76 -6.16
N GLN A 152 10.56 23.29 -7.39
CA GLN A 152 9.52 22.67 -8.21
C GLN A 152 8.94 21.42 -7.54
N GLU A 153 9.79 20.50 -7.05
CA GLU A 153 9.36 19.29 -6.35
C GLU A 153 8.52 19.62 -5.11
N ILE A 154 8.92 20.64 -4.33
CA ILE A 154 8.14 21.12 -3.17
C ILE A 154 6.77 21.65 -3.62
N ALA A 155 6.68 22.36 -4.74
CA ALA A 155 5.42 22.87 -5.27
C ALA A 155 4.48 21.73 -5.72
N GLU A 156 5.02 20.71 -6.39
CA GLU A 156 4.29 19.51 -6.80
C GLU A 156 3.76 18.73 -5.60
N LEU A 157 4.60 18.49 -4.58
CA LEU A 157 4.19 17.84 -3.32
C LEU A 157 3.11 18.63 -2.58
N LYS A 158 3.22 19.97 -2.51
CA LYS A 158 2.17 20.82 -1.94
C LYS A 158 0.85 20.71 -2.70
N SER A 159 0.89 20.56 -4.03
CA SER A 159 -0.31 20.34 -4.83
C SER A 159 -0.96 18.99 -4.51
N ALA A 160 -0.17 17.91 -4.52
CA ALA A 160 -0.65 16.57 -4.19
C ALA A 160 -1.30 16.51 -2.80
N VAL A 161 -0.73 17.18 -1.80
CA VAL A 161 -1.32 17.28 -0.45
C VAL A 161 -2.66 18.02 -0.48
N ARG A 162 -2.79 19.11 -1.25
CA ARG A 162 -4.08 19.81 -1.40
C ARG A 162 -5.12 18.92 -2.06
N ASP A 163 -4.76 18.18 -3.10
CA ASP A 163 -5.66 17.28 -3.81
C ASP A 163 -6.12 16.12 -2.93
N LEU A 164 -5.21 15.48 -2.19
CA LEU A 164 -5.56 14.44 -1.21
C LEU A 164 -6.48 14.98 -0.11
N LYS A 165 -6.19 16.20 0.40
CA LYS A 165 -7.04 16.86 1.38
C LYS A 165 -8.43 17.20 0.81
N ALA A 166 -8.52 17.51 -0.48
CA ALA A 166 -9.77 17.72 -1.18
C ALA A 166 -10.53 16.40 -1.37
N GLN A 167 -9.87 15.29 -1.70
CA GLN A 167 -10.50 13.96 -1.76
C GLN A 167 -11.08 13.53 -0.41
N LEU A 168 -10.43 13.91 0.69
CA LEU A 168 -10.90 13.59 2.04
C LEU A 168 -12.17 14.38 2.46
N LYS A 169 -12.47 15.54 1.84
CA LYS A 169 -13.43 16.51 2.38
C LYS A 169 -14.91 16.49 1.94
N PRO A 170 -15.37 15.75 0.90
CA PRO A 170 -16.82 15.67 0.64
C PRO A 170 -17.42 14.26 0.52
N ALA A 171 -16.65 13.20 0.21
CA ALA A 171 -17.22 11.85 0.07
C ALA A 171 -17.77 11.28 1.39
N SER A 172 -17.13 11.62 2.51
CA SER A 172 -17.55 11.18 3.86
C SER A 172 -18.78 11.93 4.38
N LEU A 173 -19.00 13.19 4.00
CA LEU A 173 -20.16 13.96 4.44
C LEU A 173 -21.44 13.55 3.71
N GLN A 174 -21.36 13.26 2.41
CA GLN A 174 -22.52 12.77 1.66
C GLN A 174 -22.89 11.35 2.09
N ALA A 175 -21.90 10.46 2.27
CA ALA A 175 -22.12 9.13 2.84
C ALA A 175 -22.68 9.20 4.28
N ARG A 176 -22.14 10.08 5.13
CA ARG A 176 -22.68 10.30 6.49
C ARG A 176 -24.10 10.88 6.44
N ARG A 177 -24.41 11.79 5.50
CA ARG A 177 -25.76 12.35 5.34
C ARG A 177 -26.77 11.31 4.84
N LEU A 178 -26.36 10.42 3.92
CA LEU A 178 -27.17 9.29 3.47
C LEU A 178 -27.38 8.26 4.59
N LEU A 179 -26.36 8.00 5.42
CA LEU A 179 -26.49 7.12 6.59
C LEU A 179 -27.30 7.73 7.74
N LEU A 180 -27.45 9.06 7.76
CA LEU A 180 -28.30 9.80 8.71
C LEU A 180 -29.71 10.07 8.15
N ASP A 181 -29.98 9.68 6.90
CA ASP A 181 -31.30 9.83 6.29
C ASP A 181 -32.23 8.72 6.81
N PRO A 182 -33.33 9.06 7.53
CA PRO A 182 -34.27 8.07 8.05
C PRO A 182 -34.87 7.16 6.96
N ALA A 183 -35.11 7.66 5.75
CA ALA A 183 -35.68 6.87 4.67
C ALA A 183 -34.67 5.83 4.14
N ILE A 184 -33.37 6.18 4.13
CA ILE A 184 -32.31 5.25 3.73
C ILE A 184 -32.08 4.21 4.81
N HIS A 185 -32.17 4.59 6.09
CA HIS A 185 -32.11 3.63 7.19
C HIS A 185 -33.26 2.61 7.09
N GLU A 186 -34.47 3.07 6.79
CA GLU A 186 -35.63 2.20 6.62
C GLU A 186 -35.47 1.23 5.44
N GLU A 187 -35.00 1.69 4.27
CA GLU A 187 -34.70 0.79 3.15
C GLU A 187 -33.56 -0.19 3.45
N PHE A 188 -32.53 0.25 4.18
CA PHE A 188 -31.46 -0.65 4.62
C PHE A 188 -31.98 -1.73 5.56
N MET A 189 -32.82 -1.37 6.53
CA MET A 189 -33.46 -2.33 7.42
C MET A 189 -34.40 -3.27 6.67
N ARG A 190 -35.17 -2.76 5.70
CA ARG A 190 -36.03 -3.57 4.82
C ARG A 190 -35.22 -4.57 4.01
N LEU A 191 -34.12 -4.14 3.39
CA LEU A 191 -33.21 -4.99 2.64
C LEU A 191 -32.54 -6.03 3.53
N LYS A 192 -32.07 -5.63 4.72
CA LYS A 192 -31.49 -6.54 5.70
C LYS A 192 -32.48 -7.63 6.11
N ASN A 193 -33.70 -7.26 6.47
CA ASN A 193 -34.76 -8.21 6.81
C ASN A 193 -35.10 -9.14 5.64
N LEU A 194 -35.15 -8.60 4.41
CA LEU A 194 -35.40 -9.41 3.21
C LEU A 194 -34.26 -10.41 2.98
N VAL A 195 -33.01 -10.03 3.18
CA VAL A 195 -31.86 -10.94 3.09
C VAL A 195 -31.97 -12.04 4.16
N GLU A 196 -32.21 -11.70 5.42
CA GLU A 196 -32.38 -12.67 6.51
C GLU A 196 -33.54 -13.65 6.22
N GLU A 197 -34.66 -13.16 5.69
CA GLU A 197 -35.79 -14.00 5.29
C GLU A 197 -35.42 -14.96 4.14
N LYS A 198 -34.71 -14.47 3.12
CA LYS A 198 -34.27 -15.30 2.00
C LYS A 198 -33.22 -16.31 2.41
N GLU A 199 -32.28 -15.97 3.28
CA GLU A 199 -31.30 -16.90 3.85
C GLU A 199 -31.99 -18.02 4.63
N LYS A 200 -33.00 -17.68 5.45
CA LYS A 200 -33.82 -18.69 6.13
C LYS A 200 -34.53 -19.59 5.13
N LYS A 201 -35.11 -19.04 4.06
CA LYS A 201 -35.79 -19.82 3.03
C LYS A 201 -34.83 -20.73 2.25
N VAL A 202 -33.63 -20.26 1.94
CA VAL A 202 -32.57 -21.07 1.32
C VAL A 202 -32.21 -22.22 2.23
N LYS A 203 -32.01 -21.97 3.53
CA LYS A 203 -31.70 -23.01 4.50
C LYS A 203 -32.84 -24.04 4.60
N GLU A 204 -34.10 -23.61 4.69
CA GLU A 204 -35.26 -24.52 4.68
C GLU A 204 -35.31 -25.37 3.41
N LEU A 205 -35.07 -24.79 2.23
CA LEU A 205 -35.06 -25.53 0.97
C LEU A 205 -33.88 -26.48 0.86
N GLN A 206 -32.71 -26.12 1.39
CA GLN A 206 -31.55 -27.00 1.50
C GLN A 206 -31.81 -28.17 2.45
N ASP A 207 -32.42 -27.90 3.61
CA ASP A 207 -32.80 -28.93 4.58
C ASP A 207 -33.85 -29.88 3.99
N ASN A 208 -34.85 -29.35 3.27
CA ASN A 208 -35.84 -30.16 2.56
C ASN A 208 -35.21 -30.99 1.43
N ALA A 209 -34.32 -30.42 0.63
CA ALA A 209 -33.60 -31.16 -0.40
C ALA A 209 -32.67 -32.24 0.19
N ALA A 210 -32.07 -31.97 1.36
CA ALA A 210 -31.30 -32.96 2.11
C ALA A 210 -32.20 -34.08 2.66
N ALA A 211 -33.42 -33.74 3.10
CA ALA A 211 -34.44 -34.69 3.49
C ALA A 211 -34.95 -35.52 2.29
N ASP A 212 -35.08 -34.95 1.10
CA ASP A 212 -35.44 -35.71 -0.11
C ASP A 212 -34.31 -36.67 -0.56
N ASN A 213 -33.05 -36.31 -0.27
CA ASN A 213 -31.89 -37.19 -0.44
C ASN A 213 -31.78 -38.26 0.66
N PHE A 214 -32.65 -38.25 1.68
CA PHE A 214 -32.75 -39.34 2.65
C PHE A 214 -33.23 -40.60 1.95
N THR A 215 -32.29 -41.53 1.76
CA THR A 215 -32.63 -42.86 1.28
C THR A 215 -32.68 -43.83 2.47
N PRO A 216 -33.69 -44.72 2.57
CA PRO A 216 -33.72 -45.78 3.57
C PRO A 216 -32.48 -46.70 3.54
N GLN A 217 -31.74 -46.68 2.44
CA GLN A 217 -30.52 -47.44 2.19
C GLN A 217 -29.24 -46.75 2.72
N SER A 218 -29.27 -45.43 2.94
CA SER A 218 -28.14 -44.67 3.49
C SER A 218 -27.80 -45.10 4.92
N LYS A 219 -26.57 -44.87 5.39
CA LYS A 219 -26.16 -45.24 6.75
C LYS A 219 -27.04 -44.60 7.83
N MET A 220 -27.37 -43.31 7.66
CA MET A 220 -28.28 -42.58 8.56
C MET A 220 -29.72 -43.09 8.43
N GLY A 221 -30.20 -43.35 7.21
CA GLY A 221 -31.53 -43.90 6.98
C GLY A 221 -31.74 -45.30 7.55
N LYS A 222 -30.74 -46.18 7.42
CA LYS A 222 -30.76 -47.50 8.04
C LYS A 222 -30.84 -47.43 9.56
N MET A 223 -30.10 -46.51 10.17
CA MET A 223 -30.13 -46.30 11.64
C MET A 223 -31.48 -45.77 12.10
N LEU A 224 -32.06 -44.79 11.39
CA LEU A 224 -33.37 -44.25 11.73
C LEU A 224 -34.47 -45.31 11.57
N MET A 225 -34.46 -46.07 10.46
CA MET A 225 -35.43 -47.16 10.24
C MET A 225 -35.28 -48.28 11.27
N ALA A 226 -34.06 -48.59 11.71
CA ALA A 226 -33.85 -49.52 12.82
C ALA A 226 -34.46 -48.98 14.12
N LYS A 227 -34.26 -47.70 14.45
CA LYS A 227 -34.86 -47.07 15.62
C LYS A 227 -36.40 -46.99 15.55
N CYS A 228 -36.95 -46.74 14.37
CA CYS A 228 -38.40 -46.77 14.16
C CYS A 228 -38.97 -48.19 14.39
N ARG A 229 -38.27 -49.23 13.91
CA ARG A 229 -38.66 -50.63 14.17
C ARG A 229 -38.63 -50.95 15.66
N THR A 230 -37.56 -50.60 16.37
CA THR A 230 -37.48 -50.87 17.82
C THR A 230 -38.56 -50.12 18.60
N LEU A 231 -38.82 -48.85 18.28
CA LEU A 231 -39.90 -48.10 18.93
C LEU A 231 -41.28 -48.66 18.61
N GLN A 232 -41.46 -49.23 17.42
CA GLN A 232 -42.71 -49.87 17.04
C GLN A 232 -42.90 -51.20 17.80
N GLU A 233 -41.84 -52.01 17.92
CA GLU A 233 -41.82 -53.23 18.74
C GLU A 233 -42.11 -52.92 20.21
N GLU A 234 -41.48 -51.89 20.79
CA GLU A 234 -41.75 -51.44 22.16
C GLU A 234 -43.21 -50.99 22.35
N ASN A 235 -43.77 -50.25 21.40
CA ASN A 235 -45.18 -49.83 21.47
C ASN A 235 -46.14 -51.01 21.36
N GLU A 236 -45.84 -51.99 20.51
CA GLU A 236 -46.61 -53.22 20.39
C GLU A 236 -46.53 -54.04 21.69
N GLU A 237 -45.37 -54.11 22.34
CA GLU A 237 -45.19 -54.76 23.65
C GLU A 237 -45.96 -54.03 24.77
N ILE A 238 -45.92 -52.70 24.81
CA ILE A 238 -46.73 -51.89 25.75
C ILE A 238 -48.23 -52.15 25.52
N GLY A 239 -48.66 -52.19 24.26
CA GLY A 239 -50.04 -52.52 23.89
C GLY A 239 -50.44 -53.93 24.33
N HIS A 240 -49.55 -54.90 24.13
CA HIS A 240 -49.73 -56.28 24.58
C HIS A 240 -49.90 -56.33 26.10
N LEU A 241 -48.96 -55.77 26.86
CA LEU A 241 -49.00 -55.74 28.33
C LEU A 241 -50.26 -55.05 28.87
N ALA A 242 -50.67 -53.94 28.26
CA ALA A 242 -51.89 -53.24 28.64
C ALA A 242 -53.15 -54.09 28.39
N SER A 243 -53.21 -54.80 27.26
CA SER A 243 -54.31 -55.68 26.91
C SER A 243 -54.36 -56.92 27.81
N GLU A 244 -53.20 -57.53 28.07
CA GLU A 244 -53.05 -58.72 28.90
C GLU A 244 -53.39 -58.43 30.37
N GLY A 245 -52.93 -57.29 30.90
CA GLY A 245 -53.28 -56.85 32.25
C GLY A 245 -54.77 -56.63 32.45
N LYS A 246 -55.46 -56.03 31.46
CA LYS A 246 -56.92 -55.86 31.51
C LYS A 246 -57.66 -57.19 31.40
N ILE A 247 -57.19 -58.12 30.56
CA ILE A 247 -57.75 -59.46 30.45
C ILE A 247 -57.58 -60.23 31.76
N HIS A 248 -56.41 -60.15 32.40
CA HIS A 248 -56.14 -60.81 33.68
C HIS A 248 -57.04 -60.29 34.81
N ASP A 249 -57.20 -58.97 34.95
CA ASP A 249 -58.10 -58.38 35.95
C ASP A 249 -59.57 -58.79 35.74
N LEU A 250 -60.04 -58.79 34.48
CA LEU A 250 -61.37 -59.28 34.14
C LEU A 250 -61.54 -60.78 34.45
N ALA A 251 -60.52 -61.60 34.18
CA ALA A 251 -60.53 -63.02 34.51
C ALA A 251 -60.61 -63.25 36.03
N MET A 252 -59.88 -62.47 36.82
CA MET A 252 -59.93 -62.54 38.28
C MET A 252 -61.30 -62.13 38.83
N LYS A 253 -61.88 -61.03 38.33
CA LYS A 253 -63.25 -60.61 38.66
C LYS A 253 -64.29 -61.66 38.29
N LEU A 254 -64.15 -62.28 37.13
CA LEU A 254 -65.02 -63.37 36.69
C LEU A 254 -64.93 -64.59 37.61
N ALA A 255 -63.72 -64.96 38.07
CA ALA A 255 -63.52 -66.06 39.01
C ALA A 255 -64.20 -65.79 40.36
N VAL A 256 -64.04 -64.58 40.91
CA VAL A 256 -64.73 -64.16 42.15
C VAL A 256 -66.24 -64.21 41.97
N GLN A 257 -66.76 -63.68 40.85
CA GLN A 257 -68.20 -63.73 40.55
C GLN A 257 -68.74 -65.15 40.42
N LYS A 258 -67.98 -66.09 39.81
CA LYS A 258 -68.37 -67.50 39.76
C LYS A 258 -68.45 -68.13 41.16
N SER A 259 -67.50 -67.80 42.04
CA SER A 259 -67.51 -68.25 43.44
C SER A 259 -68.74 -67.71 44.19
N GLN A 260 -68.99 -66.40 44.11
CA GLN A 260 -70.17 -65.77 44.72
C GLN A 260 -71.49 -66.35 44.21
N ASN A 261 -71.62 -66.60 42.90
CA ASN A 261 -72.81 -67.25 42.33
C ASN A 261 -72.99 -68.68 42.84
N THR A 262 -71.90 -69.41 43.05
CA THR A 262 -71.94 -70.76 43.62
C THR A 262 -72.41 -70.71 45.07
N GLU A 263 -71.88 -69.77 45.85
CA GLU A 263 -72.29 -69.55 47.24
C GLU A 263 -73.76 -69.15 47.36
N LEU A 264 -74.24 -68.22 46.53
CA LEU A 264 -75.66 -67.85 46.48
C LEU A 264 -76.54 -69.05 46.12
N ARG A 265 -76.12 -69.89 45.16
CA ARG A 265 -76.84 -71.12 44.81
C ARG A 265 -76.91 -72.07 45.99
N ASN A 266 -75.81 -72.26 46.71
CA ASN A 266 -75.77 -73.10 47.92
C ASN A 266 -76.68 -72.54 49.03
N GLN A 267 -76.70 -71.23 49.22
CA GLN A 267 -77.58 -70.57 50.19
C GLN A 267 -79.06 -70.74 49.82
N CYS A 268 -79.42 -70.55 48.55
CA CYS A 268 -80.77 -70.82 48.06
C CYS A 268 -81.17 -72.28 48.29
N GLU A 269 -80.31 -73.23 47.94
CA GLU A 269 -80.56 -74.66 48.19
C GLU A 269 -80.75 -74.95 49.68
N GLY A 270 -79.92 -74.38 50.55
CA GLY A 270 -80.05 -74.49 51.99
C GLY A 270 -81.33 -73.85 52.54
N MET A 271 -81.85 -72.79 51.89
CA MET A 271 -83.14 -72.19 52.24
C MET A 271 -84.31 -73.06 51.78
N TYR A 272 -84.26 -73.63 50.59
CA TYR A 272 -85.26 -74.60 50.12
C TYR A 272 -85.37 -75.80 51.06
N LYS A 273 -84.24 -76.39 51.49
CA LYS A 273 -84.24 -77.49 52.47
C LYS A 273 -84.88 -77.12 53.81
N ARG A 274 -84.63 -75.90 54.30
CA ARG A 274 -85.26 -75.40 55.54
C ARG A 274 -86.76 -75.15 55.38
N LEU A 275 -87.18 -74.59 54.23
CA LEU A 275 -88.59 -74.40 53.91
C LEU A 275 -89.34 -75.73 53.80
N GLU A 276 -88.71 -76.76 53.22
CA GLU A 276 -89.28 -78.10 53.15
C GLU A 276 -89.46 -78.71 54.54
N GLY A 277 -88.44 -78.64 55.41
CA GLY A 277 -88.57 -79.07 56.80
C GLY A 277 -89.68 -78.33 57.57
N LEU A 278 -89.79 -77.01 57.37
CA LEU A 278 -90.86 -76.21 57.99
C LEU A 278 -92.25 -76.58 57.46
N LYS A 279 -92.37 -76.88 56.16
CA LYS A 279 -93.61 -77.38 55.57
C LYS A 279 -94.04 -78.70 56.23
N ASP A 280 -93.10 -79.61 56.43
CA ASP A 280 -93.35 -80.89 57.10
C ASP A 280 -93.75 -80.70 58.58
N ASP A 281 -93.11 -79.77 59.29
CA ASP A 281 -93.48 -79.39 60.67
C ASP A 281 -94.89 -78.80 60.72
N VAL A 282 -95.26 -77.90 59.80
CA VAL A 282 -96.60 -77.31 59.70
C VAL A 282 -97.64 -78.38 59.39
N GLN A 283 -97.34 -79.32 58.49
CA GLN A 283 -98.23 -80.44 58.20
C GLN A 283 -98.47 -81.30 59.46
N ARG A 284 -97.41 -81.69 60.16
CA ARG A 284 -97.51 -82.42 61.43
C ARG A 284 -98.29 -81.64 62.50
N SER A 285 -98.06 -80.34 62.61
CA SER A 285 -98.80 -79.47 63.55
C SER A 285 -100.29 -79.38 63.19
N ASN A 286 -100.62 -79.30 61.89
CA ASN A 286 -102.01 -79.27 61.43
C ASN A 286 -102.72 -80.61 61.70
N GLU A 287 -102.03 -81.74 61.46
CA GLU A 287 -102.53 -83.09 61.81
C GLU A 287 -102.80 -83.21 63.31
N MET A 288 -101.90 -82.70 64.15
CA MET A 288 -102.07 -82.68 65.61
C MET A 288 -103.23 -81.78 66.06
N ALA A 289 -103.40 -80.60 65.44
CA ALA A 289 -104.52 -79.71 65.72
C ALA A 289 -105.87 -80.37 65.39
N LEU A 290 -105.97 -81.07 64.26
CA LEU A 290 -107.17 -81.84 63.89
C LEU A 290 -107.51 -82.93 64.92
N LEU A 291 -106.50 -83.66 65.41
CA LEU A 291 -106.70 -84.66 66.47
C LEU A 291 -107.18 -84.04 67.78
N LEU A 292 -106.62 -82.90 68.18
CA LEU A 292 -107.05 -82.17 69.37
C LEU A 292 -108.47 -81.62 69.22
N GLU A 293 -108.86 -81.11 68.05
CA GLU A 293 -110.24 -80.69 67.77
C GLU A 293 -111.24 -81.85 67.85
N LEU A 294 -110.87 -83.02 67.33
CA LEU A 294 -111.68 -84.23 67.46
C LEU A 294 -111.86 -84.63 68.93
N SER A 295 -110.77 -84.61 69.71
CA SER A 295 -110.83 -84.92 71.15
C SER A 295 -111.65 -83.90 71.92
N LEU A 296 -111.54 -82.60 71.60
CA LEU A 296 -112.37 -81.56 72.20
C LEU A 296 -113.85 -81.76 71.88
N LYS A 297 -114.20 -82.06 70.63
CA LYS A 297 -115.60 -82.37 70.25
C LYS A 297 -116.15 -83.58 71.00
N GLU A 298 -115.33 -84.61 71.20
CA GLU A 298 -115.69 -85.78 71.99
C GLU A 298 -115.94 -85.39 73.46
N LYS A 299 -115.03 -84.61 74.08
CA LYS A 299 -115.19 -84.10 75.45
C LYS A 299 -116.39 -83.15 75.60
N ASP A 300 -116.64 -82.29 74.63
CA ASP A 300 -117.79 -81.38 74.61
C ASP A 300 -119.11 -82.18 74.49
N SER A 301 -119.13 -83.25 73.69
CA SER A 301 -120.27 -84.16 73.59
C SER A 301 -120.51 -84.91 74.91
N GLU A 302 -119.44 -85.38 75.57
CA GLU A 302 -119.51 -85.97 76.92
C GLU A 302 -120.06 -84.96 77.94
N LEU A 303 -119.57 -83.71 77.93
CA LEU A 303 -120.05 -82.64 78.82
C LEU A 303 -121.52 -82.30 78.59
N GLN A 304 -121.97 -82.21 77.33
CA GLN A 304 -123.38 -82.02 77.01
C GLN A 304 -124.25 -83.16 77.56
N SER A 305 -123.81 -84.42 77.39
CA SER A 305 -124.53 -85.57 77.95
C SER A 305 -124.61 -85.58 79.48
N LEU A 306 -123.61 -84.99 80.17
CA LEU A 306 -123.61 -84.83 81.62
C LEU A 306 -124.44 -83.62 82.10
N GLN A 307 -124.68 -82.62 81.25
CA GLN A 307 -125.56 -81.47 81.55
C GLN A 307 -127.05 -81.78 81.33
N GLU A 308 -127.36 -82.78 80.49
CA GLU A 308 -128.73 -83.26 80.24
C GLU A 308 -129.18 -84.38 81.21
N SER A 309 -128.30 -84.81 82.11
CA SER A 309 -128.56 -85.84 83.14
C SER A 309 -128.63 -85.26 84.55
#